data_AF-A0A0Q6TXW2-F1
#
_entry.id   AF-A0A0Q6TXW2-F1
#
_cell.length_a   1.000
_cell.length_b   1.000
_cell.length_c   1.000
_cell.angle_alpha   90.00
_cell.angle_beta   90.00
_cell.angle_gamma   90.00
#
_symmetry.space_group_name_H-M   'P 1'
#
loop_
_entity.id
_entity.type
_entity.pdbx_description
1 polymer ?
#
loop_
_entity_poly.entity_id
_entity_poly.type
_entity_poly.pdbx_seq_one_letter_code
_entity_poly.pdbx_strand_id
1 'polypeptide(L)'
;MVSSPWVGRWQGPEGTYLEITGGPGTYSVTVQNLDGPRSFNAKAGTDTLVFERDGVLETIHAGSGPETGMKWLADKRDCLIVKTGEGYCRD
;
A
#
# COMPACT_ATOMS: atom_id res chain seq x y z
N MET A 1 -6.54 21.68 -2.55
CA MET A 1 -7.06 20.31 -2.32
C MET A 1 -6.00 19.57 -1.55
N VAL A 2 -6.31 19.04 -0.36
CA VAL A 2 -5.35 18.25 0.40
C VAL A 2 -5.31 16.87 -0.26
N SER A 3 -4.26 16.61 -1.04
CA SER A 3 -4.01 15.26 -1.56
C SER A 3 -3.59 14.37 -0.39
N SER A 4 -4.30 13.27 -0.16
CA SER A 4 -3.89 12.30 0.86
C SER A 4 -2.49 11.75 0.50
N PRO A 5 -1.58 11.58 1.48
CA PRO A 5 -0.19 11.17 1.20
C PRO A 5 -0.08 9.78 0.57
N TRP A 6 -1.13 8.98 0.71
CA TRP A 6 -1.28 7.61 0.21
C TRP A 6 -1.62 7.55 -1.29
N VAL A 7 -2.31 8.55 -1.81
CA VAL A 7 -2.90 8.49 -3.16
C VAL A 7 -1.81 8.48 -4.23
N GLY A 8 -1.93 7.55 -5.17
CA GLY A 8 -0.94 7.31 -6.21
C GLY A 8 -0.56 5.84 -6.31
N ARG A 9 0.41 5.56 -7.18
CA ARG A 9 0.94 4.22 -7.43
C ARG A 9 2.28 4.02 -6.74
N TRP A 10 2.43 2.89 -6.08
CA TRP A 10 3.58 2.46 -5.29
C TRP A 10 4.10 1.15 -5.86
N GLN A 11 5.41 1.04 -6.07
CA GLN A 11 6.02 -0.07 -6.80
C GLN A 11 6.49 -1.15 -5.83
N GLY A 12 6.10 -2.39 -6.12
CA GLY A 12 6.47 -3.59 -5.37
C GLY A 12 7.48 -4.47 -6.14
N PRO A 13 7.79 -5.65 -5.60
CA PRO A 13 8.76 -6.56 -6.22
C PRO A 13 8.20 -7.10 -7.54
N GLU A 14 9.07 -7.52 -8.45
CA GLU A 14 8.66 -8.40 -9.56
C GLU A 14 7.51 -7.83 -10.43
N GLY A 15 7.43 -6.49 -10.56
CA GLY A 15 6.39 -5.80 -11.35
C GLY A 15 5.05 -5.64 -10.64
N THR A 16 4.94 -6.05 -9.38
CA THR A 16 3.76 -5.78 -8.53
C THR A 16 3.65 -4.29 -8.21
N TYR A 17 2.44 -3.83 -7.93
CA TYR A 17 2.21 -2.45 -7.50
C TYR A 17 0.97 -2.33 -6.63
N LEU A 18 0.94 -1.27 -5.85
CA LEU A 18 -0.20 -0.84 -5.05
C LEU A 18 -0.64 0.52 -5.57
N GLU A 19 -1.88 0.62 -6.03
CA GLU A 19 -2.47 1.88 -6.47
C GLU A 19 -3.59 2.28 -5.52
N ILE A 20 -3.53 3.51 -5.03
CA ILE A 20 -4.51 4.06 -4.10
C ILE A 20 -5.16 5.26 -4.76
N THR A 21 -6.49 5.23 -4.86
CA THR A 21 -7.31 6.32 -5.41
C THR A 21 -8.44 6.67 -4.43
N GLY A 22 -9.09 7.83 -4.62
CA GLY A 22 -10.18 8.30 -3.76
C GLY A 22 -9.75 9.37 -2.74
N GLY A 23 -10.44 9.44 -1.60
CA GLY A 23 -10.17 10.47 -0.58
C GLY A 23 -11.28 10.72 0.47
N PRO A 24 -11.05 11.74 1.32
CA PRO A 24 -11.29 11.95 2.77
C PRO A 24 -12.18 10.99 3.61
N GLY A 25 -12.34 9.73 3.22
CA GLY A 25 -13.02 8.73 4.05
C GLY A 25 -13.15 7.37 3.36
N THR A 26 -13.24 7.38 2.02
CA THR A 26 -13.34 6.17 1.20
C THR A 26 -12.22 6.17 0.17
N TYR A 27 -11.47 5.08 0.14
CA TYR A 27 -10.36 4.86 -0.77
C TYR A 27 -10.60 3.56 -1.53
N SER A 28 -10.06 3.49 -2.74
CA SER A 28 -9.94 2.24 -3.48
C SER A 28 -8.47 1.86 -3.53
N VAL A 29 -8.17 0.65 -3.09
CA VAL A 29 -6.83 0.07 -3.07
C VAL A 29 -6.77 -1.04 -4.10
N THR A 30 -5.98 -0.84 -5.15
CA THR A 30 -5.70 -1.87 -6.15
C THR A 30 -4.35 -2.50 -5.87
N VAL A 31 -4.35 -3.79 -5.58
CA VAL A 31 -3.15 -4.61 -5.40
C VAL A 31 -2.92 -5.41 -6.68
N GLN A 32 -1.86 -5.11 -7.41
CA GLN A 32 -1.37 -5.95 -8.51
C GLN A 32 -0.32 -6.89 -7.98
N ASN A 33 -0.63 -8.18 -7.97
CA ASN A 33 0.34 -9.25 -7.74
C ASN A 33 0.63 -10.00 -9.05
N LEU A 34 1.37 -11.11 -8.98
CA LEU A 34 1.70 -11.94 -10.14
C LEU A 34 0.45 -12.58 -10.78
N ASP A 35 -0.62 -12.78 -10.01
CA ASP A 35 -1.89 -13.33 -10.49
C ASP A 35 -2.80 -12.29 -11.19
N GLY A 36 -2.51 -10.99 -11.04
CA GLY A 36 -3.35 -9.92 -11.57
C GLY A 36 -3.69 -8.81 -10.55
N PRO A 37 -4.35 -7.73 -11.02
CA PRO A 37 -4.84 -6.67 -10.16
C PRO A 37 -6.15 -7.08 -9.46
N ARG A 38 -6.23 -6.81 -8.15
CA ARG A 38 -7.46 -6.93 -7.34
C ARG A 38 -7.71 -5.61 -6.62
N SER A 39 -8.94 -5.12 -6.65
CA SER A 39 -9.31 -3.85 -6.00
C SER A 39 -10.16 -4.09 -4.75
N PHE A 40 -9.89 -3.30 -3.71
CA PHE A 40 -10.51 -3.39 -2.40
C PHE A 40 -10.96 -2.01 -1.92
N ASN A 41 -12.09 -1.96 -1.20
CA ASN A 41 -12.51 -0.73 -0.54
C ASN A 41 -11.74 -0.55 0.76
N ALA A 42 -11.10 0.61 0.91
CA ALA A 42 -10.34 0.97 2.10
C ALA A 42 -10.94 2.21 2.77
N LYS A 43 -10.75 2.30 4.08
CA LYS A 43 -11.14 3.44 4.90
C LYS A 43 -9.92 4.05 5.57
N ALA A 44 -9.92 5.37 5.73
CA ALA A 44 -8.89 6.03 6.52
C ALA A 44 -9.03 5.68 8.01
N GLY A 45 -7.93 5.22 8.59
CA GLY A 45 -7.71 5.17 10.04
C GLY A 45 -6.87 6.35 10.52
N THR A 46 -6.28 6.22 11.70
CA THR A 46 -5.27 7.16 12.21
C THR A 46 -3.93 6.85 11.56
N ASP A 47 -3.52 7.68 10.60
CA ASP A 47 -2.26 7.54 9.84
C ASP A 47 -2.13 6.19 9.09
N THR A 48 -3.26 5.55 8.79
CA THR A 48 -3.32 4.27 8.08
C THR A 48 -4.52 4.20 7.13
N LEU A 49 -4.50 3.21 6.23
CA LEU A 49 -5.69 2.77 5.49
C LEU A 49 -6.02 1.33 5.88
N VAL A 50 -7.28 1.07 6.20
CA VAL A 50 -7.75 -0.26 6.59
C VAL A 50 -8.67 -0.80 5.50
N PHE A 51 -8.43 -2.03 5.06
CA PHE A 51 -9.25 -2.70 4.05
C PHE A 51 -9.38 -4.19 4.35
N GLU A 52 -10.43 -4.81 3.82
CA GLU A 52 -10.64 -6.26 3.97
C GLU A 52 -10.22 -6.98 2.69
N ARG A 53 -9.39 -8.01 2.82
CA ARG A 53 -8.95 -8.90 1.73
C ARG A 53 -9.16 -10.33 2.16
N ASP A 54 -10.02 -11.05 1.43
CA ASP A 54 -10.31 -12.48 1.67
C ASP A 54 -10.74 -12.76 3.13
N GLY A 55 -11.51 -11.85 3.75
CA GLY A 55 -11.97 -11.93 5.14
C GLY A 55 -10.93 -11.53 6.20
N VAL A 56 -9.74 -11.07 5.77
CA VAL A 56 -8.68 -10.56 6.64
C VAL A 56 -8.68 -9.04 6.60
N LEU A 57 -8.68 -8.42 7.78
CA LEU A 57 -8.52 -6.97 7.91
C LEU A 57 -7.03 -6.60 7.80
N GLU A 58 -6.66 -6.00 6.68
CA GLU A 58 -5.32 -5.55 6.37
C GLU A 58 -5.17 -4.06 6.67
N THR A 59 -3.97 -3.62 7.04
CA THR A 59 -3.68 -2.22 7.39
C THR A 59 -2.47 -1.71 6.63
N ILE A 60 -2.68 -0.71 5.78
CA ILE A 60 -1.62 0.00 5.08
C ILE A 60 -1.14 1.14 5.96
N HIS A 61 0.16 1.19 6.21
CA HIS A 61 0.80 2.28 6.93
C HIS A 61 2.06 2.72 6.19
N ALA A 62 2.48 3.97 6.44
CA ALA A 62 3.69 4.51 5.88
C ALA A 62 4.89 3.97 6.67
N GLY A 63 5.98 3.71 5.98
CA GLY A 63 7.24 3.28 6.57
C GLY A 63 8.36 3.38 5.55
N SER A 64 9.47 2.75 5.91
CA SER A 64 10.69 2.71 5.10
C SER A 64 10.96 1.32 4.54
N GLY A 65 11.86 1.27 3.57
CA GLY A 65 12.33 0.06 2.93
C GLY A 65 12.71 -1.08 3.88
N PRO A 66 13.53 -0.83 4.91
CA PRO A 66 13.89 -1.85 5.90
C PRO A 66 12.67 -2.42 6.66
N GLU A 67 11.67 -1.58 6.96
CA GLU A 67 10.47 -1.97 7.70
C GLU A 67 9.56 -2.90 6.89
N THR A 68 9.66 -2.86 5.56
CA THR A 68 8.94 -3.81 4.68
C THR A 68 9.39 -5.27 4.89
N GLY A 69 10.58 -5.49 5.46
CA GLY A 69 11.22 -6.80 5.57
C GLY A 69 11.83 -7.33 4.27
N MET A 70 11.86 -6.51 3.21
CA MET A 70 12.35 -6.90 1.89
C MET A 70 13.72 -6.31 1.58
N LYS A 71 14.68 -7.19 1.29
CA LYS A 71 16.08 -6.80 1.04
C LYS A 71 16.25 -5.83 -0.14
N TRP A 72 15.48 -6.00 -1.20
CA TRP A 72 15.58 -5.19 -2.42
C TRP A 72 14.90 -3.82 -2.28
N LEU A 73 14.11 -3.62 -1.22
CA LEU A 73 13.57 -2.32 -0.83
C LEU A 73 14.40 -1.64 0.26
N ALA A 74 15.42 -2.27 0.84
CA ALA A 74 16.08 -1.79 2.05
C ALA A 74 16.65 -0.36 1.94
N ASP A 75 16.98 0.11 0.74
CA ASP A 75 17.49 1.48 0.51
C ASP A 75 16.38 2.53 0.30
N LYS A 76 15.12 2.09 0.21
CA LYS A 76 13.94 2.94 -0.01
C LYS A 76 13.49 3.61 1.27
N ARG A 77 12.91 4.81 1.14
CA ARG A 77 12.49 5.62 2.30
C ARG A 77 11.01 5.93 2.29
N ASP A 78 10.40 5.94 1.11
CA ASP A 78 9.00 6.28 0.95
C ASP A 78 8.22 5.04 0.52
N CYS A 79 7.72 4.31 1.51
CA CYS A 79 7.08 3.02 1.35
C CYS A 79 5.74 2.93 2.08
N LEU A 80 4.85 2.14 1.49
CA LEU A 80 3.63 1.65 2.11
C LEU A 80 3.81 0.17 2.44
N ILE A 81 3.41 -0.19 3.65
CA ILE A 81 3.52 -1.54 4.18
C ILE A 81 2.12 -2.03 4.50
N VAL A 82 1.72 -3.14 3.88
CA VAL A 82 0.45 -3.83 4.17
C VAL A 82 0.66 -4.82 5.31
N LYS A 83 1.75 -5.59 5.22
CA LYS A 83 2.23 -6.52 6.25
C LYS A 83 3.71 -6.80 6.02
N THR A 84 4.37 -7.45 6.97
CA THR A 84 5.77 -7.88 6.79
C THR A 84 5.89 -8.78 5.54
N GLY A 85 6.80 -8.42 4.64
CA GLY A 85 6.98 -9.09 3.35
C GLY A 85 6.07 -8.60 2.22
N GLU A 86 5.18 -7.64 2.48
CA GLU A 86 4.28 -7.03 1.48
C GLU A 86 4.31 -5.51 1.61
N GLY A 87 5.11 -4.87 0.75
CA GLY A 87 5.39 -3.44 0.78
C GLY A 87 5.70 -2.88 -0.60
N TYR A 88 5.43 -1.59 -0.75
CA TYR A 88 5.45 -0.90 -2.03
C TYR A 88 6.05 0.48 -1.85
N CYS A 89 7.07 0.83 -2.63
CA CYS A 89 7.79 2.10 -2.48
C CYS A 89 7.73 2.93 -3.75
N ARG A 90 7.90 4.25 -3.61
CA ARG A 90 7.96 5.18 -4.76
C ARG A 90 9.32 5.86 -4.92
N ASP A 91 10.13 5.94 -3.86
CA ASP A 91 11.46 6.56 -3.88
C ASP A 91 12.43 5.93 -2.87
#